data_AF-A0A522PFT7-F1
#
_entry.id   AF-A0A522PFT7-F1
#
_cell.length_a   1.000
_cell.length_b   1.000
_cell.length_c   1.000
_cell.angle_alpha   90.00
_cell.angle_beta   90.00
_cell.angle_gamma   90.00
#
_symmetry.space_group_name_H-M   'P 1'
#
loop_
_entity.id
_entity.type
_entity.pdbx_description
1 polymer ?
#
loop_
_entity_poly.entity_id
_entity_poly.type
_entity_poly.pdbx_seq_one_letter_code
_entity_poly.pdbx_strand_id
1 'polypeptide(L)'
;MRARLRRAGACVMVAATLAAAIIPSLRPEDVPIAEHHLFHAGIILLAVVAAALVVGGPSGAREQGSGLWLVPVVAAPLAMMFLMWPSTYDYLDTHPLAHALDHIGLAVLGFAGAYGGQRYVRGVGWLVGLATVGMAVIAAGGFGFAPPTPKL
;
A
#
# COMPACT_ATOMS: atom_id res chain seq x y z
N MET A 1 6.45 4.30 28.98
CA MET A 1 7.39 4.78 27.94
C MET A 1 7.19 4.09 26.57
N ARG A 2 7.22 2.75 26.50
CA ARG A 2 7.12 1.98 25.23
C ARG A 2 5.89 2.30 24.36
N ALA A 3 4.71 2.50 24.96
CA ALA A 3 3.50 2.84 24.20
C ALA A 3 3.54 4.24 23.54
N ARG A 4 4.18 5.23 24.18
CA ARG A 4 4.33 6.59 23.61
C ARG A 4 5.31 6.58 22.44
N LEU A 5 6.44 5.89 22.59
CA LEU A 5 7.42 5.70 21.51
C LEU A 5 6.80 4.98 20.30
N ARG A 6 5.98 3.95 20.54
CA ARG A 6 5.31 3.24 19.45
C ARG A 6 4.27 4.10 18.72
N ARG A 7 3.49 4.90 19.45
CA ARG A 7 2.56 5.87 18.85
C ARG A 7 3.30 6.93 18.04
N ALA A 8 4.38 7.49 18.59
CA ALA A 8 5.22 8.43 17.86
C ALA A 8 5.78 7.78 16.58
N GLY A 9 6.30 6.56 16.67
CA GLY A 9 6.75 5.78 15.51
C GLY A 9 5.64 5.56 14.48
N ALA A 10 4.43 5.17 14.91
CA ALA A 10 3.30 5.01 14.01
C ALA A 10 2.93 6.33 13.32
N CYS A 11 2.87 7.45 14.05
CA CYS A 11 2.60 8.77 13.46
C CYS A 11 3.67 9.17 12.44
N VAL A 12 4.95 8.95 12.76
CA VAL A 12 6.06 9.21 11.84
C VAL A 12 5.94 8.36 10.59
N MET A 13 5.62 7.07 10.72
CA MET A 13 5.46 6.18 9.57
C MET A 13 4.25 6.56 8.71
N VAL A 14 3.13 6.94 9.32
CA VAL A 14 1.96 7.44 8.57
C VAL A 14 2.31 8.73 7.83
N ALA A 15 2.97 9.68 8.50
CA ALA A 15 3.40 10.93 7.87
C ALA A 15 4.39 10.68 6.72
N ALA A 16 5.36 9.78 6.91
CA ALA A 16 6.30 9.38 5.86
C ALA A 16 5.60 8.70 4.68
N THR A 17 4.62 7.83 4.96
CA THR A 17 3.81 7.17 3.92
C THR A 17 3.04 8.20 3.09
N LEU A 18 2.37 9.15 3.75
CA LEU A 18 1.61 10.20 3.07
C LEU A 18 2.54 11.12 2.27
N ALA A 19 3.69 11.49 2.83
CA ALA A 19 4.69 12.29 2.11
C ALA A 19 5.20 11.55 0.86
N ALA A 20 5.50 10.25 0.96
CA ALA A 20 5.93 9.42 -0.16
C ALA A 20 4.84 9.21 -1.22
N ALA A 21 3.57 9.13 -0.80
CA ALA A 21 2.43 9.03 -1.72
C ALA A 21 2.13 10.34 -2.46
N ILE A 22 2.29 11.49 -1.79
CA ILE A 22 1.85 12.78 -2.33
C ILE A 22 2.97 13.51 -3.06
N ILE A 23 4.14 13.69 -2.44
CA ILE A 23 5.17 14.62 -2.94
C ILE A 23 5.67 14.26 -4.34
N PRO A 24 5.99 12.98 -4.64
CA PRO A 24 6.41 12.59 -5.99
C PRO A 24 5.29 12.77 -7.03
N SER A 25 4.04 12.43 -6.69
CA SER A 25 2.90 12.51 -7.62
C SER A 25 2.50 13.92 -8.02
N LEU A 26 2.92 14.93 -7.26
CA LEU A 26 2.69 16.34 -7.62
C LEU A 26 3.71 16.87 -8.63
N ARG A 27 4.74 16.09 -8.97
CA ARG A 27 5.75 16.45 -9.96
C ARG A 27 5.49 15.67 -11.25
N PRO A 28 5.20 16.35 -12.37
CA PRO A 28 5.14 15.70 -13.67
C PRO A 28 6.57 15.35 -14.09
N GLU A 29 7.00 14.13 -13.78
CA GLU A 29 8.28 13.57 -14.22
C GLU A 29 7.99 12.26 -14.96
N ASP A 30 8.53 12.12 -16.18
CA ASP A 30 8.47 10.88 -16.96
C ASP A 30 9.42 9.84 -16.35
N VAL A 31 8.98 9.20 -15.27
CA VAL A 31 9.72 8.14 -14.59
C VAL A 31 9.46 6.81 -15.31
N PRO A 32 10.49 5.97 -15.57
CA PRO A 32 10.29 4.64 -16.14
C PRO A 32 9.26 3.82 -15.33
N ILE A 33 8.36 3.11 -16.02
CA ILE A 33 7.28 2.35 -15.39
C ILE A 33 7.77 1.37 -14.31
N ALA A 34 8.92 0.75 -14.53
CA ALA A 34 9.55 -0.14 -13.55
C ALA A 34 9.90 0.59 -12.24
N GLU A 35 10.50 1.77 -12.35
CA GLU A 35 10.81 2.62 -11.19
C GLU A 35 9.51 3.09 -10.51
N HIS A 36 8.47 3.40 -11.29
CA HIS A 36 7.16 3.77 -10.76
C HIS A 36 6.54 2.68 -9.87
N HIS A 37 6.60 1.41 -10.29
CA HIS A 37 6.12 0.30 -9.45
C HIS A 37 6.97 0.04 -8.21
N LEU A 38 8.29 0.30 -8.27
CA LEU A 38 9.14 0.28 -7.07
C LEU A 38 8.75 1.38 -6.08
N PHE A 39 8.31 2.56 -6.56
CA PHE A 39 7.73 3.59 -5.70
C PHE A 39 6.44 3.11 -5.02
N HIS A 40 5.53 2.45 -5.75
CA HIS A 40 4.34 1.82 -5.15
C HIS A 40 4.72 0.80 -4.07
N ALA A 41 5.70 -0.06 -4.35
CA ALA A 41 6.21 -1.04 -3.38
C ALA A 41 6.70 -0.36 -2.10
N GLY A 42 7.43 0.76 -2.23
CA GLY A 42 7.87 1.58 -1.11
C GLY A 42 6.72 2.15 -0.28
N ILE A 43 5.72 2.76 -0.92
CA ILE A 43 4.52 3.32 -0.27
C ILE A 43 3.77 2.22 0.51
N ILE A 44 3.54 1.07 -0.13
CA ILE A 44 2.85 -0.07 0.48
C ILE A 44 3.65 -0.59 1.67
N LEU A 45 4.98 -0.72 1.55
CA LEU A 45 5.84 -1.19 2.64
C LEU A 45 5.77 -0.25 3.86
N LEU A 46 5.85 1.07 3.65
CA LEU A 46 5.72 2.05 4.73
C LEU A 46 4.35 1.93 5.43
N ALA A 47 3.28 1.73 4.67
CA ALA A 47 1.93 1.51 5.19
C ALA A 47 1.81 0.22 6.02
N VAL A 48 2.43 -0.88 5.56
CA VAL A 48 2.47 -2.17 6.28
C VAL A 48 3.22 -2.02 7.61
N VAL A 49 4.37 -1.33 7.61
CA VAL A 49 5.12 -1.03 8.84
C VAL A 49 4.31 -0.15 9.78
N ALA A 50 3.64 0.88 9.26
CA ALA A 50 2.75 1.72 10.06
C ALA A 50 1.65 0.88 10.73
N ALA A 51 0.99 -0.01 9.99
CA ALA A 51 -0.01 -0.93 10.53
C ALA A 51 0.54 -1.82 11.64
N ALA A 52 1.74 -2.39 11.46
CA ALA A 52 2.40 -3.21 12.47
C ALA A 52 2.69 -2.43 13.77
N LEU A 53 3.14 -1.17 13.66
CA LEU A 53 3.37 -0.30 14.81
C LEU A 53 2.07 0.06 15.54
N VAL A 54 0.98 0.28 14.81
CA VAL A 54 -0.33 0.54 15.42
C VAL A 54 -0.80 -0.70 16.21
N VAL A 55 -0.67 -1.90 15.64
CA VAL A 55 -1.16 -3.15 16.25
C VAL A 55 -0.28 -3.68 17.38
N GLY A 56 1.03 -3.39 17.40
CA GLY A 56 2.04 -3.97 18.30
C GLY A 56 1.89 -3.73 19.82
N GLY A 57 0.70 -3.46 20.32
CA GLY A 57 0.35 -3.48 21.75
C GLY A 57 -0.16 -4.83 22.21
N PRO A 58 -0.38 -5.00 23.51
CA PRO A 58 -1.15 -6.13 24.02
C PRO A 58 -2.58 -6.01 23.48
N SER A 59 -2.79 -6.59 22.31
CA SER A 59 -4.10 -6.83 21.74
C SER A 59 -4.84 -7.73 22.72
N GLY A 60 -5.86 -7.19 23.39
CA GLY A 60 -6.73 -7.98 24.25
C GLY A 60 -7.31 -9.13 23.43
N ALA A 61 -7.33 -10.34 23.99
CA ALA A 61 -7.81 -11.56 23.33
C ALA A 61 -9.23 -11.44 22.73
N ARG A 62 -9.99 -10.40 23.09
CA ARG A 62 -11.36 -10.12 22.62
C ARG A 62 -11.49 -9.68 21.16
N GLU A 63 -10.46 -9.11 20.53
CA GLU A 63 -10.58 -8.62 19.13
C GLU A 63 -9.82 -9.48 18.11
N GLN A 64 -9.11 -10.51 18.56
CA GLN A 64 -8.39 -11.45 17.70
C GLN A 64 -9.31 -12.59 17.24
N GLY A 65 -9.15 -13.04 15.99
CA GLY A 65 -9.82 -14.23 15.48
C GLY A 65 -11.23 -14.03 14.93
N SER A 66 -11.78 -12.81 14.91
CA SER A 66 -13.04 -12.56 14.19
C SER A 66 -12.82 -12.67 12.68
N GLY A 67 -13.65 -13.47 12.00
CA GLY A 67 -13.63 -13.61 10.54
C GLY A 67 -13.86 -12.30 9.78
N LEU A 68 -14.44 -11.27 10.42
CA LEU A 68 -14.59 -9.94 9.82
C LEU A 68 -13.25 -9.30 9.44
N TRP A 69 -12.16 -9.64 10.14
CA TRP A 69 -10.83 -9.14 9.80
C TRP A 69 -10.25 -9.75 8.52
N LEU A 70 -10.84 -10.83 7.99
CA LEU A 70 -10.47 -11.37 6.68
C LEU A 70 -10.95 -10.45 5.53
N VAL A 71 -11.98 -9.64 5.75
CA VAL A 71 -12.50 -8.73 4.72
C VAL A 71 -11.41 -7.79 4.20
N PRO A 72 -10.74 -6.96 5.03
CA PRO A 72 -9.66 -6.11 4.55
C PRO A 72 -8.44 -6.91 4.05
N VAL A 73 -8.19 -8.11 4.57
CA VAL A 73 -7.09 -8.97 4.11
C VAL A 73 -7.25 -9.38 2.64
N VAL A 74 -8.47 -9.70 2.23
CA VAL A 74 -8.79 -10.15 0.87
C VAL A 74 -9.12 -8.96 -0.03
N ALA A 75 -9.97 -8.05 0.44
CA ALA A 75 -10.46 -6.94 -0.37
C ALA A 75 -9.37 -5.92 -0.70
N ALA A 76 -8.41 -5.69 0.20
CA ALA A 76 -7.42 -4.63 -0.03
C ALA A 76 -6.46 -4.94 -1.19
N PRO A 77 -5.83 -6.13 -1.29
CA PRO A 77 -5.02 -6.49 -2.46
C PRO A 77 -5.83 -6.46 -3.76
N LEU A 78 -7.08 -6.94 -3.75
CA LEU A 78 -7.94 -6.89 -4.94
C LEU A 78 -8.24 -5.45 -5.37
N ALA A 79 -8.59 -4.58 -4.43
CA ALA A 79 -8.81 -3.16 -4.71
C ALA A 79 -7.55 -2.46 -5.24
N MET A 80 -6.36 -2.82 -4.73
CA MET A 80 -5.10 -2.31 -5.27
C MET A 80 -4.87 -2.71 -6.73
N MET A 81 -5.21 -3.94 -7.11
CA MET A 81 -5.13 -4.37 -8.50
C MET A 81 -6.03 -3.52 -9.42
N PHE A 82 -7.18 -3.04 -8.92
CA PHE A 82 -8.04 -2.12 -9.66
C PHE A 82 -7.49 -0.69 -9.72
N LEU A 83 -6.82 -0.20 -8.68
CA LEU A 83 -6.16 1.12 -8.71
C LEU A 83 -5.01 1.15 -9.73
N MET A 84 -4.23 0.07 -9.78
CA MET A 84 -3.13 -0.08 -10.74
C MET A 84 -3.57 -0.54 -12.13
N TRP A 85 -4.87 -0.42 -12.46
CA TRP A 85 -5.40 -0.92 -13.72
C TRP A 85 -4.81 -0.15 -14.92
N PRO A 86 -4.18 -0.81 -15.91
CA PRO A 86 -3.38 -0.12 -16.94
C PRO A 86 -4.13 0.96 -17.74
N SER A 87 -5.44 0.84 -17.93
CA SER A 87 -6.20 1.83 -18.69
C SER A 87 -6.40 3.18 -17.97
N THR A 88 -5.94 3.32 -16.72
CA THR A 88 -6.00 4.60 -15.99
C THR A 88 -4.73 5.44 -16.16
N TYR A 89 -3.63 4.87 -16.68
CA TYR A 89 -2.31 5.50 -16.61
C TYR A 89 -2.23 6.80 -17.40
N ASP A 90 -2.71 6.82 -18.65
CA ASP A 90 -2.73 8.04 -19.48
C ASP A 90 -3.48 9.20 -18.80
N TYR A 91 -4.53 8.88 -18.02
CA TYR A 91 -5.26 9.87 -17.25
C TYR A 91 -4.46 10.33 -16.03
N LEU A 92 -3.87 9.41 -15.26
CA LEU A 92 -3.10 9.74 -14.06
C LEU A 92 -1.85 10.57 -14.39
N ASP A 93 -1.18 10.27 -15.50
CA ASP A 93 0.02 10.99 -15.96
C ASP A 93 -0.25 12.49 -16.24
N THR A 94 -1.49 12.80 -16.64
CA THR A 94 -1.92 14.18 -16.94
C THR A 94 -2.64 14.86 -15.76
N HIS A 95 -2.93 14.14 -14.68
CA HIS A 95 -3.70 14.62 -13.54
C HIS A 95 -2.97 14.35 -12.21
N PRO A 96 -1.98 15.19 -11.83
CA PRO A 96 -1.13 14.98 -10.64
C PRO A 96 -1.91 14.76 -9.33
N LEU A 97 -3.04 15.46 -9.15
CA LEU A 97 -3.89 15.27 -7.98
C LEU A 97 -4.60 13.91 -7.98
N ALA A 98 -5.06 13.43 -9.13
CA ALA A 98 -5.67 12.11 -9.24
C ALA A 98 -4.61 11.02 -8.98
N HIS A 99 -3.39 11.22 -9.49
CA HIS A 99 -2.26 10.32 -9.25
C HIS A 99 -1.86 10.25 -7.77
N ALA A 100 -1.81 11.39 -7.09
CA ALA A 100 -1.56 11.42 -5.65
C ALA A 100 -2.66 10.70 -4.86
N LEU A 101 -3.92 10.85 -5.27
CA LEU A 101 -5.04 10.13 -4.65
C LEU A 101 -4.95 8.62 -4.88
N ASP A 102 -4.49 8.18 -6.05
CA ASP A 102 -4.25 6.77 -6.33
C ASP A 102 -3.18 6.19 -5.38
N HIS A 103 -2.05 6.88 -5.23
CA HIS A 103 -1.00 6.50 -4.28
C HIS A 103 -1.48 6.50 -2.82
N ILE A 104 -2.31 7.48 -2.42
CA ILE A 104 -2.96 7.47 -1.09
C ILE A 104 -3.86 6.25 -0.95
N GLY A 105 -4.61 5.88 -2.00
CA GLY A 105 -5.42 4.67 -2.06
C GLY A 105 -4.58 3.42 -1.79
N LEU A 106 -3.44 3.28 -2.47
CA LEU A 106 -2.48 2.18 -2.24
C LEU A 106 -1.97 2.17 -0.79
N ALA A 107 -1.62 3.32 -0.23
CA ALA A 107 -1.19 3.42 1.16
C ALA A 107 -2.29 2.95 2.14
N VAL A 108 -3.53 3.42 1.95
CA VAL A 108 -4.67 3.07 2.81
C VAL A 108 -4.98 1.58 2.73
N LEU A 109 -5.01 1.02 1.52
CA LEU A 109 -5.26 -0.41 1.32
C LEU A 109 -4.13 -1.26 1.91
N GLY A 110 -2.87 -0.84 1.78
CA GLY A 110 -1.71 -1.56 2.31
C GLY A 110 -1.73 -1.59 3.83
N PHE A 111 -2.06 -0.45 4.43
CA PHE A 111 -2.32 -0.36 5.86
C PHE A 111 -3.48 -1.25 6.28
N ALA A 112 -4.63 -1.18 5.60
CA ALA A 112 -5.84 -1.91 5.97
C ALA A 112 -5.66 -3.43 5.89
N GLY A 113 -5.05 -3.93 4.82
CA GLY A 113 -4.77 -5.37 4.65
C GLY A 113 -3.81 -5.90 5.72
N ALA A 114 -2.71 -5.19 5.97
CA ALA A 114 -1.76 -5.56 7.02
C ALA A 114 -2.36 -5.45 8.42
N TYR A 115 -3.10 -4.37 8.71
CA TYR A 115 -3.79 -4.17 9.97
C TYR A 115 -4.80 -5.29 10.22
N GLY A 116 -5.69 -5.54 9.25
CA GLY A 116 -6.69 -6.60 9.29
C GLY A 116 -6.06 -7.96 9.51
N GLY A 117 -4.97 -8.28 8.80
CA GLY A 117 -4.24 -9.52 8.98
C GLY A 117 -3.71 -9.67 10.42
N GLN A 118 -3.08 -8.62 10.97
CA GLN A 118 -2.60 -8.66 12.36
C GLN A 118 -3.73 -8.75 13.39
N ARG A 119 -4.92 -8.20 13.08
CA ARG A 119 -6.11 -8.35 13.93
C ARG A 119 -6.73 -9.74 13.81
N TYR A 120 -6.70 -10.37 12.63
CA TYR A 120 -7.17 -11.74 12.44
C TYR A 120 -6.29 -12.74 13.20
N VAL A 121 -5.02 -12.83 12.80
CA VAL A 121 -4.02 -13.72 13.42
C VAL A 121 -2.65 -13.05 13.35
N ARG A 122 -1.91 -13.04 14.47
CA ARG A 122 -0.57 -12.45 14.52
C ARG A 122 0.32 -13.04 13.41
N GLY A 123 0.97 -12.15 12.66
CA GLY A 123 1.84 -12.53 11.54
C GLY A 123 1.15 -12.56 10.18
N VAL A 124 -0.16 -12.80 10.10
CA VAL A 124 -0.89 -12.79 8.80
C VAL A 124 -0.78 -11.43 8.12
N GLY A 125 -0.82 -10.33 8.89
CA GLY A 125 -0.65 -8.99 8.32
C GLY A 125 0.73 -8.75 7.69
N TRP A 126 1.80 -9.36 8.23
CA TRP A 126 3.11 -9.31 7.59
C TRP A 126 3.15 -10.14 6.31
N LEU A 127 2.58 -11.34 6.34
CA LEU A 127 2.52 -12.22 5.17
C LEU A 127 1.77 -11.56 4.02
N VAL A 128 0.57 -11.03 4.29
CA VAL A 128 -0.26 -10.35 3.30
C VAL A 128 0.42 -9.06 2.83
N GLY A 129 0.89 -8.23 3.76
CA GLY A 129 1.55 -6.97 3.42
C GLY A 129 2.79 -7.17 2.55
N LEU A 130 3.67 -8.12 2.90
CA LEU A 130 4.86 -8.42 2.11
C LEU A 130 4.53 -9.09 0.77
N ALA A 131 3.46 -9.91 0.70
CA ALA A 131 2.99 -10.43 -0.59
C ALA A 131 2.52 -9.30 -1.51
N THR A 132 1.82 -8.29 -0.97
CA THR A 132 1.39 -7.11 -1.73
C THR A 132 2.57 -6.23 -2.17
N VAL A 133 3.59 -6.06 -1.33
CA VAL A 133 4.85 -5.41 -1.73
C VAL A 133 5.52 -6.22 -2.85
N GLY A 134 5.60 -7.54 -2.70
CA GLY A 134 6.16 -8.45 -3.69
C GLY A 134 5.44 -8.37 -5.04
N MET A 135 4.11 -8.24 -5.04
CA MET A 135 3.32 -8.02 -6.26
C MET A 135 3.78 -6.75 -7.00
N ALA A 136 3.95 -5.62 -6.31
CA ALA A 136 4.43 -4.38 -6.92
C ALA A 136 5.87 -4.50 -7.44
N VAL A 137 6.75 -5.20 -6.71
CA VAL A 137 8.12 -5.49 -7.18
C VAL A 137 8.13 -6.38 -8.42
N ILE A 138 7.27 -7.40 -8.47
CA ILE A 138 7.14 -8.28 -9.63
C ILE A 138 6.56 -7.52 -10.84
N ALA A 139 5.63 -6.59 -10.60
CA ALA A 139 5.12 -5.68 -11.63
C ALA A 139 6.23 -4.78 -12.20
N ALA A 140 7.16 -4.29 -11.38
CA ALA A 140 8.33 -3.57 -11.88
C ALA A 140 9.18 -4.39 -12.88
N GLY A 141 9.13 -5.73 -12.78
CA GLY A 141 9.76 -6.67 -13.72
C GLY A 141 8.96 -6.95 -15.00
N GLY A 142 7.80 -6.30 -15.20
CA GLY A 142 6.97 -6.42 -16.40
C GLY A 142 5.83 -7.44 -16.31
N PHE A 143 5.59 -8.04 -15.15
CA PHE A 143 4.43 -8.94 -14.97
C PHE A 143 3.12 -8.13 -14.84
N GLY A 144 2.09 -8.52 -15.60
CA GLY A 144 0.76 -7.90 -15.51
C GLY A 144 0.55 -6.66 -16.39
N PHE A 145 1.50 -6.31 -17.26
CA PHE A 145 1.33 -5.27 -18.28
C PHE A 145 0.90 -5.87 -19.61
N ALA A 146 -0.04 -5.20 -20.30
CA ALA A 146 -0.21 -5.39 -21.73
C ALA A 146 0.94 -4.65 -22.44
N PRO A 147 1.53 -5.20 -23.53
CA PRO A 147 2.46 -4.43 -24.35
C PRO A 147 1.77 -3.15 -24.84
N PRO A 148 2.50 -2.04 -25.02
CA PRO A 148 1.92 -0.81 -25.54
C PRO A 148 1.21 -1.15 -26.85
N THR A 149 -0.11 -0.96 -26.89
CA THR A 149 -0.82 -0.93 -28.17
C THR A 149 -0.15 0.13 -29.02
N PRO A 150 0.32 -0.20 -30.24
CA PRO A 150 0.86 0.81 -31.14
C PRO A 150 -0.18 1.93 -31.26
N LYS A 151 0.24 3.18 -31.04
CA LYS A 151 -0.61 4.33 -31.38
C LYS A 151 -0.87 4.23 -32.89
N LEU A 152 -2.11 3.88 -33.26
CA LEU A 152 -2.58 3.90 -34.64
C LEU A 152 -2.71 5.34 -35.13
#